data_AF-A0A1Q8CRQ0-F1
#
_entry.id   AF-A0A1Q8CRQ0-F1
#
_cell.length_a   1.000
_cell.length_b   1.000
_cell.length_c   1.000
_cell.angle_alpha   90.00
_cell.angle_beta   90.00
_cell.angle_gamma   90.00
#
_symmetry.space_group_name_H-M   'P 1'
#
loop_
_entity.id
_entity.type
_entity.pdbx_description
1 polymer ?
#
loop_
_entity_poly.entity_id
_entity_poly.type
_entity_poly.pdbx_seq_one_letter_code
_entity_poly.pdbx_strand_id
1 'polypeptide(L)'
;MAIDGFAVVPADLRAAADDLSRLGGELDQNVALRYSMNPREIGHPELEPRIEEFQRLVAAAVTSLRDDALEAGERLRLTAACYEETDEARATDIRASLPTDPR
;
A
#
# COMPACT_ATOMS: atom_id res chain seq x y z
N MET A 1 19.29 16.79 -24.56
CA MET A 1 19.74 15.67 -23.71
C MET A 1 18.53 15.27 -22.90
N ALA A 2 17.78 14.27 -23.36
CA ALA A 2 16.61 13.79 -22.63
C ALA A 2 17.14 13.14 -21.35
N ILE A 3 16.58 13.52 -20.20
CA ILE A 3 16.73 12.72 -18.99
C ILE A 3 16.08 11.40 -19.37
N ASP A 4 16.87 10.35 -19.60
CA ASP A 4 16.36 8.99 -19.73
C ASP A 4 15.56 8.75 -18.46
N GLY A 5 14.24 8.86 -18.60
CA GLY A 5 13.30 8.84 -17.50
C GLY A 5 13.49 7.54 -16.76
N PHE A 6 13.41 7.60 -15.42
CA PHE A 6 13.39 6.44 -14.55
C PHE A 6 12.65 5.29 -15.25
N ALA A 7 13.38 4.23 -15.60
CA ALA A 7 12.77 3.03 -16.17
C ALA A 7 11.89 2.44 -15.07
N VAL A 8 10.59 2.75 -15.11
CA VAL A 8 9.63 2.21 -14.17
C VAL A 8 9.41 0.75 -14.54
N VAL A 9 9.76 -0.15 -13.63
CA VAL A 9 9.55 -1.59 -13.80
C VAL A 9 8.24 -1.95 -13.09
N PRO A 10 7.19 -2.40 -13.81
CA PRO A 10 5.90 -2.74 -13.20
C PRO A 10 6.00 -3.79 -12.09
N ALA A 11 6.94 -4.72 -12.21
CA ALA A 11 7.21 -5.73 -11.18
C ALA A 11 7.65 -5.10 -9.84
N ASP A 12 8.49 -4.06 -9.87
CA ASP A 12 8.95 -3.37 -8.66
C ASP A 12 7.80 -2.61 -8.00
N LEU A 13 6.90 -2.01 -8.79
CA LEU A 13 5.70 -1.36 -8.27
C LEU A 13 4.75 -2.36 -7.61
N ARG A 14 4.55 -3.54 -8.20
CA ARG A 14 3.74 -4.62 -7.62
C ARG A 14 4.35 -5.14 -6.31
N ALA A 15 5.67 -5.34 -6.28
CA ALA A 15 6.37 -5.75 -5.06
C ALA A 15 6.19 -4.72 -3.93
N ALA A 16 6.35 -3.42 -4.23
CA ALA A 16 6.12 -2.36 -3.27
C ALA A 16 4.65 -2.30 -2.81
N ALA A 17 3.68 -2.55 -3.69
CA ALA A 17 2.26 -2.62 -3.33
C ALA A 17 1.94 -3.77 -2.36
N ASP A 18 2.58 -4.92 -2.56
CA ASP A 18 2.41 -6.10 -1.71
C ASP A 18 3.05 -5.89 -0.34
N ASP A 19 4.22 -5.24 -0.28
CA ASP A 19 4.84 -4.83 0.98
C ASP A 19 3.95 -3.87 1.79
N LEU A 20 3.33 -2.89 1.14
CA LEU A 20 2.39 -1.97 1.79
C LEU A 20 1.12 -2.69 2.27
N SER A 21 0.63 -3.65 1.49
CA SER A 21 -0.53 -4.47 1.88
C SER A 21 -0.22 -5.34 3.09
N ARG A 22 0.98 -5.95 3.14
CA ARG A 22 1.48 -6.69 4.29
C ARG A 22 1.60 -5.80 5.53
N LEU A 23 2.19 -4.62 5.38
CA LEU A 23 2.32 -3.65 6.47
C LEU A 23 0.94 -3.26 7.04
N GLY A 24 -0.04 -2.98 6.18
CA GLY A 24 -1.41 -2.69 6.60
C GLY A 24 -2.02 -3.84 7.42
N GLY A 25 -1.82 -5.10 6.99
CA GLY A 25 -2.26 -6.28 7.73
C GLY A 25 -1.55 -6.47 9.08
N GLU A 26 -0.26 -6.19 9.17
CA GLU A 26 0.51 -6.24 10.42
C GLU A 26 0.07 -5.17 11.42
N LEU A 27 -0.31 -3.99 10.95
CA LEU A 27 -0.82 -2.91 11.80
C LEU A 27 -2.13 -3.30 12.49
N ASP A 28 -3.07 -3.95 11.78
CA ASP A 28 -4.34 -4.42 12.36
C ASP A 28 -4.13 -5.45 13.48
N GLN A 29 -3.21 -6.39 13.29
CA GLN A 29 -2.90 -7.41 14.30
C GLN A 29 -2.27 -6.81 15.56
N ASN A 30 -1.38 -5.83 15.39
CA ASN A 30 -0.67 -5.21 16.51
C ASN A 30 -1.57 -4.30 17.35
N VAL A 31 -2.57 -3.64 16.77
CA VAL A 31 -3.54 -2.81 17.52
C VAL A 31 -4.44 -3.65 18.39
N ALA A 32 -4.99 -4.74 17.84
CA ALA A 32 -5.90 -5.63 18.55
C ALA A 32 -5.25 -6.25 19.80
N LEU A 33 -3.95 -6.53 19.74
CA LEU A 33 -3.21 -7.14 20.85
C LEU A 33 -2.73 -6.15 21.91
N ARG A 34 -2.18 -4.97 21.51
CA ARG A 34 -1.51 -4.04 22.45
C ARG A 34 -2.44 -3.23 23.34
N TYR A 35 -3.70 -3.03 22.94
CA TYR A 35 -4.68 -2.22 23.68
C TYR A 35 -5.81 -3.03 24.28
N SER A 36 -5.64 -4.35 24.36
CA SER A 36 -6.58 -5.27 25.02
C SER A 36 -6.66 -5.11 26.55
N MET A 37 -5.80 -4.27 27.15
CA MET A 37 -5.76 -4.06 28.59
C MET A 37 -6.99 -3.27 29.03
N ASN A 38 -7.83 -3.86 29.88
CA ASN A 38 -9.00 -3.21 30.43
C ASN A 38 -8.57 -2.11 31.42
N PRO A 39 -8.86 -0.83 31.15
CA PRO A 39 -8.47 0.28 32.03
C PRO A 39 -8.91 0.09 33.49
N ARG A 40 -10.01 -0.63 33.71
CA ARG A 40 -10.58 -0.91 35.04
C ARG A 40 -9.77 -1.92 35.85
N GLU A 41 -8.97 -2.75 35.19
CA GLU A 41 -8.15 -3.79 35.85
C GLU A 41 -6.83 -3.23 36.40
N ILE A 42 -6.49 -1.98 36.06
CA ILE A 42 -5.22 -1.33 36.46
C ILE A 42 -5.26 -0.83 37.91
N GLY A 43 -6.43 -0.80 38.55
CA GLY A 43 -6.57 -0.49 39.99
C GLY A 43 -6.38 0.99 40.36
N HIS A 44 -6.32 1.88 39.37
CA HIS A 44 -6.15 3.32 39.54
C HIS A 44 -7.26 4.09 38.79
N PRO A 45 -8.37 4.43 39.46
CA PRO A 45 -9.52 5.11 38.83
C PRO A 45 -9.14 6.43 38.15
N GLU A 46 -8.15 7.15 38.68
CA GLU A 46 -7.63 8.40 38.10
C GLU A 46 -6.86 8.20 36.78
N LEU A 47 -6.40 6.99 36.50
CA LEU A 47 -5.70 6.64 35.27
C LEU A 47 -6.65 6.09 34.19
N GLU A 48 -7.82 5.54 34.57
CA GLU A 48 -8.82 4.99 33.66
C GLU A 48 -9.12 5.91 32.46
N PRO A 49 -9.54 7.18 32.63
CA PRO A 49 -9.87 8.04 31.49
C PRO A 49 -8.66 8.37 30.61
N ARG A 50 -7.45 8.42 31.19
CA ARG A 50 -6.21 8.70 30.43
C ARG A 50 -5.81 7.50 29.58
N ILE A 51 -6.00 6.29 30.11
CA ILE A 51 -5.71 5.05 29.38
C ILE A 51 -6.73 4.87 28.26
N GLU A 52 -8.02 5.13 28.51
CA GLU A 52 -9.06 5.11 27.48
C GLU A 52 -8.78 6.11 26.35
N GLU A 53 -8.39 7.35 26.70
CA GLU A 53 -8.02 8.37 25.72
C GLU A 53 -6.78 7.95 24.92
N PHE A 54 -5.74 7.44 25.58
CA PHE A 54 -4.54 6.95 24.92
C PHE A 54 -4.86 5.79 23.96
N GLN A 55 -5.64 4.80 24.39
CA GLN A 55 -6.08 3.67 23.56
C GLN A 55 -6.83 4.16 22.32
N ARG A 56 -7.74 5.13 22.49
CA ARG A 56 -8.51 5.72 21.39
C ARG A 56 -7.61 6.44 20.39
N LEU A 57 -6.66 7.26 20.89
CA LEU A 57 -5.72 8.00 20.05
C LEU A 57 -4.82 7.08 19.25
N VAL A 58 -4.29 6.01 19.88
CA VAL A 58 -3.45 5.08 19.15
C VAL A 58 -4.25 4.24 18.15
N ALA A 59 -5.46 3.79 18.51
CA ALA A 59 -6.33 3.09 17.57
C ALA A 59 -6.61 3.94 16.32
N ALA A 60 -6.91 5.24 16.51
CA ALA A 60 -7.11 6.18 15.41
C ALA A 60 -5.83 6.37 14.57
N ALA A 61 -4.67 6.56 15.20
CA ALA A 61 -3.40 6.75 14.50
C ALA A 61 -3.02 5.52 13.65
N VAL A 62 -3.18 4.31 14.20
CA VAL A 62 -2.86 3.10 13.44
C VAL A 62 -3.87 2.84 12.34
N THR A 63 -5.16 3.14 12.56
CA THR A 63 -6.18 3.06 11.51
C THR A 63 -5.81 3.95 10.33
N SER A 64 -5.41 5.21 10.60
CA SER A 64 -4.94 6.13 9.56
C SER A 64 -3.73 5.57 8.81
N LEU A 65 -2.70 5.10 9.52
CA LEU A 65 -1.50 4.54 8.90
C LEU A 65 -1.79 3.31 8.02
N ARG A 66 -2.71 2.47 8.46
CA ARG A 66 -3.15 1.31 7.68
C ARG A 66 -3.85 1.76 6.41
N ASP A 67 -4.82 2.65 6.54
CA ASP A 67 -5.62 3.11 5.41
C ASP A 67 -4.72 3.81 4.36
N ASP A 68 -3.77 4.64 4.82
CA ASP A 68 -2.75 5.27 3.98
C ASP A 68 -1.86 4.23 3.25
N ALA A 69 -1.43 3.18 3.95
CA ALA A 69 -0.61 2.12 3.37
C ALA A 69 -1.38 1.33 2.30
N LEU A 70 -2.64 0.97 2.58
CA LEU A 70 -3.51 0.27 1.63
C LEU A 70 -3.81 1.11 0.39
N GLU A 71 -4.11 2.41 0.58
CA GLU A 71 -4.35 3.34 -0.51
C GLU A 71 -3.11 3.50 -1.39
N ALA A 72 -1.93 3.68 -0.78
CA ALA A 72 -0.67 3.77 -1.52
C ALA A 72 -0.36 2.48 -2.29
N GLY A 73 -0.60 1.32 -1.68
CA GLY A 73 -0.44 0.02 -2.34
C GLY A 73 -1.35 -0.13 -3.55
N GLU A 74 -2.61 0.26 -3.43
CA GLU A 74 -3.55 0.21 -4.55
C GLU A 74 -3.14 1.14 -5.70
N ARG A 75 -2.69 2.36 -5.39
CA ARG A 75 -2.17 3.28 -6.40
C ARG A 75 -0.97 2.72 -7.15
N LEU A 76 -0.08 2.01 -6.46
CA LEU A 76 1.06 1.34 -7.09
C LEU A 76 0.61 0.23 -8.03
N ARG A 77 -0.40 -0.57 -7.66
CA ARG A 77 -0.97 -1.61 -8.54
C ARG A 77 -1.59 -1.02 -9.80
N LEU A 78 -2.40 0.03 -9.64
CA LEU A 78 -3.02 0.73 -10.78
C LEU A 78 -1.96 1.34 -11.70
N THR A 79 -0.90 1.88 -11.12
CA THR A 79 0.23 2.43 -11.89
C THR A 79 0.97 1.33 -12.65
N ALA A 80 1.25 0.19 -12.01
CA ALA A 80 1.89 -0.95 -12.67
C ALA A 80 1.07 -1.47 -13.86
N ALA A 81 -0.25 -1.62 -13.68
CA ALA A 81 -1.16 -2.03 -14.75
C ALA A 81 -1.14 -1.04 -15.93
N CYS A 82 -1.15 0.27 -15.66
CA CYS A 82 -1.07 1.30 -16.69
C CYS A 82 0.22 1.22 -17.52
N TYR A 83 1.37 0.94 -16.88
CA TYR A 83 2.62 0.73 -17.61
C TYR A 83 2.58 -0.53 -18.48
N GLU A 84 2.07 -1.65 -17.96
CA GLU A 84 1.94 -2.90 -18.71
C GLU A 84 1.02 -2.73 -19.93
N GLU A 85 -0.15 -2.10 -19.76
CA GLU A 85 -1.07 -1.79 -20.86
C GLU A 85 -0.41 -0.90 -21.93
N THR A 86 0.36 0.10 -21.50
CA THR A 86 1.08 1.00 -22.41
C THR A 86 2.17 0.26 -23.20
N ASP A 87 2.91 -0.62 -22.54
CA ASP A 87 3.96 -1.41 -23.18
C ASP A 87 3.38 -2.45 -24.15
N GLU A 88 2.24 -3.08 -23.81
CA GLU A 88 1.51 -3.99 -24.71
C GLU A 88 0.96 -3.28 -25.95
N ALA A 89 0.38 -2.08 -25.77
CA ALA A 89 -0.10 -1.26 -26.88
C ALA A 89 1.05 -0.89 -27.82
N ARG A 90 2.19 -0.44 -27.28
CA ARG A 90 3.41 -0.14 -28.05
C ARG A 90 3.94 -1.36 -28.80
N ALA A 91 4.00 -2.53 -28.15
CA ALA A 91 4.46 -3.75 -28.77
C ALA A 91 3.53 -4.20 -29.93
N THR A 92 2.22 -3.96 -29.79
CA THR A 92 1.22 -4.27 -30.82
C THR A 92 1.37 -3.33 -32.03
N ASP A 93 1.52 -2.03 -31.80
CA ASP A 93 1.72 -1.05 -32.87
C ASP A 93 2.99 -1.33 -33.68
N ILE A 94 4.09 -1.68 -33.01
CA ILE A 94 5.35 -2.07 -33.67
C ILE A 94 5.11 -3.31 -34.54
N ARG A 95 4.44 -4.34 -34.01
CA ARG A 95 4.18 -5.60 -34.74
C ARG A 95 3.28 -5.38 -35.96
N ALA A 96 2.28 -4.50 -35.85
CA ALA A 96 1.39 -4.13 -36.94
C ALA A 96 2.09 -3.29 -38.03
N SER A 97 3.15 -2.58 -37.67
CA SER A 97 3.94 -1.72 -38.57
C SER A 97 5.07 -2.47 -39.30
N LEU A 98 5.31 -3.75 -38.96
CA LEU A 98 6.29 -4.59 -39.66
C LEU A 98 5.72 -5.04 -41.01
N PRO A 99 6.47 -4.89 -42.12
CA PRO A 99 6.02 -5.35 -43.42
C PRO A 99 5.83 -6.87 -43.40
N THR A 100 4.62 -7.34 -43.70
CA THR A 100 4.35 -8.74 -44.00
C THR A 100 4.98 -9.08 -45.35
N ASP A 101 6.17 -9.67 -45.32
CA ASP A 101 6.89 -10.13 -46.50
C ASP A 101 6.06 -11.22 -47.24
N PRO A 102 5.54 -10.94 -48.45
CA PRO A 102 4.85 -11.94 -49.25
C PRO A 102 5.90 -12.67 -50.10
N ARG A 103 6.27 -13.88 -49.69
CA ARG A 103 6.98 -14.81 -50.56
C ARG A 103 6.07 -15.34 -51.67
#